data_AF-A0AAW7LHT3-F1
#
_entry.id   AF-A0AAW7LHT3-F1
#
_cell.length_a   1.000
_cell.length_b   1.000
_cell.length_c   1.000
_cell.angle_alpha   90.00
_cell.angle_beta   90.00
_cell.angle_gamma   90.00
#
_symmetry.space_group_name_H-M   'P 1'
#
loop_
_entity.id
_entity.type
_entity.pdbx_description
1 polymer ?
#
loop_
_entity_poly.entity_id
_entity_poly.type
_entity_poly.pdbx_seq_one_letter_code
_entity_poly.pdbx_strand_id
1 'polypeptide(L)'
;TQNEIKDACRVQQSIVSGWNSGSKQGTEQQLKPLLEIYGHKLRRNSFRVYWNIVPETNSKNFYKVEGKVILSQAFFDARRVKSQLLKKIPQLKIVIHHQGNNKFRVVYQSRLMFQNTNAELESTVEDAIWGSVVSEQFSLSELLAAIDTFSETTLAKYPSDANTLPFIVRQALLNHGFGIDGVVEYPAIW
;
A
#
# COMPACT_ATOMS: atom_id res chain seq x y z
N THR A 1 -4.89 19.18 28.14
CA THR A 1 -4.11 20.40 28.44
C THR A 1 -2.75 20.05 29.05
N GLN A 2 -1.77 20.97 29.14
CA GLN A 2 -0.45 20.66 29.75
C GLN A 2 -0.57 20.19 31.21
N ASN A 3 -1.53 20.72 31.96
CA ASN A 3 -1.80 20.31 33.34
C ASN A 3 -2.31 18.87 33.43
N GLU A 4 -3.24 18.47 32.56
CA GLU A 4 -3.70 17.07 32.50
C GLU A 4 -2.56 16.10 32.14
N ILE A 5 -1.70 16.48 31.20
CA ILE A 5 -0.55 15.64 30.78
C ILE A 5 0.46 15.51 31.93
N LYS A 6 0.70 16.59 32.67
CA LYS A 6 1.55 16.61 33.86
C LYS A 6 1.05 15.61 34.90
N ASP A 7 -0.25 15.68 35.21
CA ASP A 7 -0.87 14.81 36.22
C ASP A 7 -0.88 13.34 35.77
N ALA A 8 -1.21 13.08 34.49
CA ALA A 8 -1.21 11.72 33.93
C ALA A 8 0.18 11.08 33.89
N CYS A 9 1.23 11.85 33.55
CA CYS A 9 2.60 11.34 33.46
C CYS A 9 3.38 11.41 34.78
N ARG A 10 2.79 11.97 35.84
CA ARG A 10 3.44 12.20 37.15
C ARG A 10 4.76 12.98 37.02
N VAL A 11 4.77 14.02 36.18
CA VAL A 11 5.93 14.91 35.98
C VAL A 11 5.58 16.35 36.37
N GLN A 12 6.51 17.29 36.22
CA GLN A 12 6.24 18.72 36.41
C GLN A 12 5.75 19.38 35.12
N GLN A 13 4.96 20.45 35.22
CA GLN A 13 4.44 21.17 34.04
C GLN A 13 5.57 21.74 33.18
N SER A 14 6.67 22.16 33.81
CA SER A 14 7.89 22.64 33.13
C SER A 14 8.52 21.55 32.24
N ILE A 15 8.41 20.28 32.63
CA ILE A 15 8.87 19.14 31.83
C ILE A 15 7.94 18.93 30.63
N VAL A 16 6.62 19.00 30.83
CA VAL A 16 5.63 18.90 29.74
C VAL A 16 5.78 20.05 28.73
N SER A 17 6.01 21.28 29.21
CA SER A 17 6.32 22.43 28.35
C SER A 17 7.64 22.22 27.58
N GLY A 18 8.64 21.61 28.23
CA GLY A 18 9.88 21.19 27.59
C GLY A 18 9.67 20.17 26.45
N TRP A 19 8.78 19.19 26.65
CA TRP A 19 8.39 18.24 25.61
C TRP A 19 7.65 18.93 24.45
N ASN A 20 6.71 19.83 24.77
CA ASN A 20 5.93 20.55 23.77
C ASN A 20 6.77 21.50 22.90
N SER A 21 7.80 22.11 23.49
CA SER A 21 8.76 22.98 22.79
C SER A 21 9.89 22.22 22.09
N GLY A 22 9.99 20.90 22.28
CA GLY A 22 11.08 20.07 21.76
C GLY A 22 12.43 20.28 22.46
N SER A 23 12.47 21.07 23.54
CA SER A 23 13.71 21.36 24.28
C SER A 23 14.15 20.24 25.22
N LYS A 24 13.26 19.29 25.54
CA LYS A 24 13.55 18.11 26.35
C LYS A 24 12.90 16.87 25.74
N GLN A 25 13.55 15.72 25.86
CA GLN A 25 12.95 14.43 25.52
C GLN A 25 12.39 13.74 26.77
N GLY A 26 11.33 12.96 26.60
CA GLY A 26 10.75 12.13 27.65
C GLY A 26 11.28 10.70 27.56
N THR A 27 11.46 10.05 28.70
CA THR A 27 11.77 8.60 28.74
C THR A 27 10.51 7.79 28.45
N GLU A 28 10.67 6.56 27.95
CA GLU A 28 9.55 5.67 27.64
C GLU A 28 8.64 5.43 28.86
N GLN A 29 9.21 5.31 30.06
CA GLN A 29 8.45 5.13 31.30
C GLN A 29 7.61 6.36 31.66
N GLN A 30 8.11 7.57 31.41
CA GLN A 30 7.36 8.81 31.63
C GLN A 30 6.24 9.01 30.61
N LEU A 31 6.46 8.58 29.37
CA LEU A 31 5.49 8.73 28.28
C LEU A 31 4.47 7.59 28.22
N LYS A 32 4.69 6.48 28.95
CA LYS A 32 3.81 5.30 28.96
C LYS A 32 2.32 5.62 29.13
N PRO A 33 1.89 6.51 30.06
CA PRO A 33 0.46 6.85 30.20
C PRO A 33 -0.11 7.54 28.96
N LEU A 34 0.67 8.41 28.30
CA LEU A 34 0.25 9.04 27.04
C LEU A 34 0.23 8.04 25.89
N LEU A 35 1.17 7.10 25.87
CA LEU A 35 1.20 6.02 24.88
C LEU A 35 0.04 5.03 25.08
N GLU A 36 -0.48 4.84 26.29
CA GLU A 36 -1.68 4.03 26.52
C GLU A 36 -2.94 4.76 26.06
N ILE A 37 -3.07 6.05 26.39
CA ILE A 37 -4.26 6.85 26.03
C ILE A 37 -4.28 7.19 24.52
N TYR A 38 -3.14 7.63 23.98
CA TYR A 38 -3.02 8.17 22.62
C TYR A 38 -2.17 7.29 21.69
N GLY A 39 -1.64 6.17 22.17
CA GLY A 39 -0.85 5.26 21.33
C GLY A 39 -1.62 4.75 20.13
N HIS A 40 -2.93 4.56 20.23
CA HIS A 40 -3.76 4.20 19.06
C HIS A 40 -3.77 5.30 17.97
N LYS A 41 -3.55 6.57 18.34
CA LYS A 41 -3.42 7.71 17.41
C LYS A 41 -1.99 7.87 16.89
N LEU A 42 -0.99 7.61 17.73
CA LEU A 42 0.44 7.68 17.38
C LEU A 42 0.90 6.49 16.53
N ARG A 43 0.41 5.29 16.82
CA ARG A 43 0.64 4.05 16.07
C ARG A 43 -0.26 3.92 14.85
N ARG A 44 -0.84 5.02 14.37
CA ARG A 44 -1.73 5.01 13.22
C ARG A 44 -0.90 4.83 11.96
N ASN A 45 -0.32 3.65 11.80
CA ASN A 45 0.20 3.18 10.54
C ASN A 45 -0.96 3.23 9.55
N SER A 46 -0.75 3.88 8.40
CA SER A 46 -1.71 3.77 7.31
C SER A 46 -1.88 2.29 6.98
N PHE A 47 -3.12 1.83 6.85
CA PHE A 47 -3.41 0.46 6.49
C PHE A 47 -4.51 0.43 5.43
N ARG A 48 -4.60 -0.69 4.70
CA ARG A 48 -5.75 -1.02 3.86
C ARG A 48 -6.29 -2.39 4.24
N VAL A 49 -7.59 -2.57 4.02
CA VAL A 49 -8.27 -3.84 4.20
C VAL A 49 -8.49 -4.45 2.83
N TYR A 50 -8.07 -5.69 2.69
CA TYR A 50 -8.24 -6.51 1.51
C TYR A 50 -9.07 -7.73 1.86
N TRP A 51 -9.62 -8.38 0.86
CA TRP A 51 -10.40 -9.59 1.07
C TRP A 51 -10.31 -10.52 -0.13
N ASN A 52 -10.66 -11.77 0.09
CA ASN A 52 -10.83 -12.77 -0.97
C ASN A 52 -12.00 -13.69 -0.64
N ILE A 53 -12.67 -14.17 -1.68
CA ILE A 53 -13.65 -15.26 -1.57
C ILE A 53 -12.98 -16.51 -2.14
N VAL A 54 -12.83 -17.54 -1.31
CA VAL A 54 -12.34 -18.85 -1.75
C VAL A 54 -13.47 -19.54 -2.53
N PRO A 55 -13.31 -19.81 -3.84
CA PRO A 55 -14.40 -20.36 -4.65
C PRO A 55 -14.93 -21.71 -4.16
N GLU A 56 -14.04 -22.57 -3.64
CA GLU A 56 -14.36 -23.95 -3.28
C GLU A 56 -15.21 -24.05 -2.01
N THR A 57 -14.98 -23.16 -1.04
CA THR A 57 -15.63 -23.18 0.28
C THR A 57 -16.60 -22.03 0.49
N ASN A 58 -16.62 -21.07 -0.43
CA ASN A 58 -17.29 -19.77 -0.30
C ASN A 58 -16.89 -19.00 0.98
N SER A 59 -15.74 -19.33 1.57
CA SER A 59 -15.23 -18.66 2.78
C SER A 59 -14.61 -17.32 2.43
N LYS A 60 -14.93 -16.29 3.23
CA LYS A 60 -14.39 -14.94 3.08
C LYS A 60 -13.18 -14.75 3.98
N ASN A 61 -12.03 -14.48 3.37
CA ASN A 61 -10.81 -14.13 4.10
C ASN A 61 -10.61 -12.62 4.04
N PHE A 62 -10.23 -12.02 5.17
CA PHE A 62 -9.95 -10.59 5.27
C PHE A 62 -8.51 -10.37 5.72
N TYR A 63 -7.83 -9.43 5.08
CA TYR A 63 -6.43 -9.12 5.34
C TYR A 63 -6.30 -7.64 5.68
N LYS A 64 -5.73 -7.32 6.84
CA LYS A 64 -5.30 -5.96 7.19
C LYS A 64 -3.83 -5.83 6.84
N VAL A 65 -3.50 -4.98 5.87
CA VAL A 65 -2.10 -4.71 5.48
C VAL A 65 -1.72 -3.32 5.93
N GLU A 66 -0.83 -3.25 6.92
CA GLU A 66 -0.23 -2.00 7.38
C GLU A 66 0.94 -1.59 6.50
N GLY A 67 1.19 -0.29 6.42
CA GLY A 67 2.24 0.31 5.60
C GLY A 67 1.69 1.32 4.60
N LYS A 68 2.54 2.26 4.19
CA LYS A 68 2.19 3.28 3.21
C LYS A 68 2.02 2.62 1.84
N VAL A 69 0.92 2.90 1.15
CA VAL A 69 0.77 2.51 -0.25
C VAL A 69 1.66 3.41 -1.10
N ILE A 70 2.60 2.80 -1.82
CA ILE A 70 3.52 3.52 -2.73
C ILE A 70 3.04 3.46 -4.18
N LEU A 71 2.29 2.42 -4.53
CA LEU A 71 1.73 2.24 -5.86
C LEU A 71 0.40 1.49 -5.78
N SER A 72 -0.55 1.88 -6.62
CA SER A 72 -1.80 1.17 -6.84
C SER A 72 -2.13 1.23 -8.33
N GLN A 73 -1.71 0.22 -9.09
CA GLN A 73 -1.79 0.19 -10.55
C GLN A 73 -2.83 -0.83 -11.01
N ALA A 74 -3.82 -0.40 -11.80
CA ALA A 74 -4.80 -1.27 -12.42
C ALA A 74 -4.40 -1.62 -13.87
N PHE A 75 -4.77 -2.84 -14.27
CA PHE A 75 -4.57 -3.43 -15.59
C PHE A 75 -5.93 -3.56 -16.25
N PHE A 76 -6.01 -3.14 -17.49
CA PHE A 76 -7.25 -3.03 -18.22
C PHE A 76 -7.25 -3.93 -19.45
N ASP A 77 -8.38 -4.60 -19.65
CA ASP A 77 -8.67 -5.27 -20.91
C ASP A 77 -9.20 -4.22 -21.90
N ALA A 78 -8.36 -3.85 -22.85
CA ALA A 78 -8.74 -2.93 -23.93
C ALA A 78 -9.56 -3.69 -24.96
N ARG A 79 -10.85 -3.89 -24.69
CA ARG A 79 -11.76 -4.50 -25.65
C ARG A 79 -12.00 -3.55 -26.82
N ARG A 80 -11.47 -3.90 -27.99
CA ARG A 80 -11.63 -3.14 -29.23
C ARG A 80 -12.48 -3.92 -30.22
N VAL A 81 -13.47 -3.26 -30.81
CA VAL A 81 -14.21 -3.77 -31.97
C VAL A 81 -13.97 -2.82 -33.13
N LYS A 82 -13.48 -3.35 -34.26
CA LYS A 82 -13.20 -2.59 -35.50
C LYS A 82 -12.48 -1.25 -35.20
N SER A 83 -11.42 -1.31 -34.40
CA SER A 83 -10.56 -0.17 -34.03
C SER A 83 -11.11 0.80 -32.98
N GLN A 84 -12.38 0.70 -32.56
CA GLN A 84 -12.94 1.52 -31.47
C GLN A 84 -12.79 0.84 -30.11
N LEU A 85 -12.30 1.57 -29.11
CA LEU A 85 -12.25 1.12 -27.72
C LEU A 85 -13.68 1.11 -27.15
N LEU A 86 -14.18 -0.07 -26.81
CA LEU A 86 -15.58 -0.27 -26.47
C LEU A 86 -15.83 -0.16 -24.96
N LYS A 87 -14.92 -0.70 -24.14
CA LYS A 87 -14.96 -0.58 -22.67
C LYS A 87 -13.56 -0.81 -22.12
N LYS A 88 -13.14 0.01 -21.15
CA LYS A 88 -11.87 -0.14 -20.41
C LYS A 88 -12.19 -0.64 -19.01
N ILE A 89 -12.32 -1.96 -18.85
CA ILE A 89 -12.66 -2.59 -17.57
C ILE A 89 -11.36 -3.01 -16.87
N PRO A 90 -11.11 -2.57 -15.63
CA PRO A 90 -9.96 -3.03 -14.89
C PRO A 90 -10.21 -4.48 -14.45
N GLN A 91 -9.31 -5.40 -14.82
CA GLN A 91 -9.43 -6.82 -14.51
C GLN A 91 -8.45 -7.28 -13.44
N LEU A 92 -7.29 -6.63 -13.38
CA LEU A 92 -6.26 -6.91 -12.41
C LEU A 92 -5.77 -5.60 -11.80
N LYS A 93 -5.30 -5.63 -10.55
CA LYS A 93 -4.73 -4.49 -9.85
C LYS A 93 -3.59 -4.97 -8.97
N ILE A 94 -2.52 -4.20 -8.92
CA ILE A 94 -1.38 -4.44 -8.03
C ILE A 94 -1.28 -3.27 -7.07
N VAL A 95 -1.19 -3.57 -5.79
CA VAL A 95 -0.95 -2.55 -4.75
C VAL A 95 0.34 -2.90 -4.03
N ILE A 96 1.27 -1.94 -3.96
CA ILE A 96 2.54 -2.10 -3.26
C ILE A 96 2.50 -1.28 -1.98
N HIS A 97 2.72 -1.94 -0.85
CA HIS A 97 2.87 -1.33 0.46
C HIS A 97 4.35 -1.28 0.84
N HIS A 98 4.80 -0.15 1.38
CA HIS A 98 6.05 -0.04 2.12
C HIS A 98 5.76 -0.18 3.63
N GLN A 99 6.38 -1.19 4.27
CA GLN A 99 6.16 -1.55 5.68
C GLN A 99 7.29 -1.04 6.59
N GLY A 100 8.18 -0.17 6.09
CA GLY A 100 9.35 0.31 6.81
C GLY A 100 10.58 -0.58 6.61
N ASN A 101 11.75 -0.09 7.02
CA ASN A 101 13.03 -0.81 6.93
C ASN A 101 13.32 -1.43 5.55
N ASN A 102 12.95 -0.71 4.48
CA ASN A 102 13.10 -1.16 3.09
C ASN A 102 12.40 -2.51 2.79
N LYS A 103 11.31 -2.79 3.51
CA LYS A 103 10.45 -3.95 3.31
C LYS A 103 9.16 -3.56 2.62
N PHE A 104 8.79 -4.34 1.63
CA PHE A 104 7.64 -4.12 0.78
C PHE A 104 6.73 -5.34 0.77
N ARG A 105 5.45 -5.13 0.50
CA ARG A 105 4.48 -6.20 0.31
C ARG A 105 3.61 -5.87 -0.88
N VAL A 106 3.37 -6.87 -1.71
CA VAL A 106 2.56 -6.74 -2.92
C VAL A 106 1.21 -7.41 -2.68
N VAL A 107 0.14 -6.71 -3.01
CA VAL A 107 -1.21 -7.27 -3.04
C VAL A 107 -1.62 -7.38 -4.49
N TYR A 108 -1.77 -8.62 -4.96
CA TYR A 108 -2.29 -8.92 -6.28
C TYR A 108 -3.81 -9.04 -6.19
N GLN A 109 -4.51 -8.28 -7.00
CA GLN A 109 -5.96 -8.21 -6.98
C GLN A 109 -6.54 -8.60 -8.33
N SER A 110 -7.52 -9.48 -8.32
CA SER A 110 -8.35 -9.81 -9.48
C SER A 110 -9.77 -9.33 -9.24
N ARG A 111 -10.40 -8.75 -10.27
CA ARG A 111 -11.79 -8.29 -10.14
C ARG A 111 -12.71 -9.49 -9.91
N LEU A 112 -13.58 -9.39 -8.91
CA LEU A 112 -14.57 -10.42 -8.62
C LEU A 112 -15.69 -10.39 -9.67
N MET A 113 -16.12 -11.57 -10.06
CA MET A 113 -17.25 -11.81 -10.96
C MET A 113 -18.35 -12.54 -10.19
N PHE A 114 -19.61 -12.38 -10.58
CA PHE A 114 -20.69 -13.17 -10.00
C PHE A 114 -20.51 -14.66 -10.34
N GLN A 115 -20.76 -15.56 -9.38
CA GLN A 115 -20.57 -17.00 -9.57
C GLN A 115 -21.51 -17.60 -10.63
N ASN A 116 -22.70 -17.02 -10.78
CA ASN A 116 -23.77 -17.55 -11.64
C ASN A 116 -23.96 -16.76 -12.95
N THR A 117 -23.31 -15.62 -13.09
CA THR A 117 -23.37 -14.78 -14.29
C THR A 117 -21.98 -14.24 -14.56
N ASN A 118 -21.55 -14.21 -15.81
CA ASN A 118 -20.30 -13.52 -16.21
C ASN A 118 -20.41 -11.98 -16.06
N ALA A 119 -21.29 -11.50 -15.18
CA ALA A 119 -21.45 -10.10 -14.86
C ALA A 119 -20.38 -9.67 -13.85
N GLU A 120 -19.93 -8.43 -14.01
CA GLU A 120 -18.95 -7.79 -13.13
C GLU A 120 -19.60 -7.45 -11.79
N LEU A 121 -18.90 -7.69 -10.68
CA LEU A 121 -19.34 -7.16 -9.38
C LEU A 121 -19.21 -5.63 -9.39
N GLU A 122 -20.26 -4.96 -8.95
CA GLU A 122 -20.30 -3.51 -8.78
C GLU A 122 -20.53 -3.17 -7.31
N SER A 123 -19.83 -2.14 -6.83
CA SER A 123 -19.98 -1.62 -5.48
C SER A 123 -19.65 -0.13 -5.50
N THR A 124 -20.30 0.63 -4.62
CA THR A 124 -19.92 2.03 -4.34
C THR A 124 -18.57 2.13 -3.64
N VAL A 125 -18.07 1.03 -3.06
CA VAL A 125 -16.75 0.94 -2.45
C VAL A 125 -15.79 0.28 -3.45
N GLU A 126 -14.89 1.06 -4.04
CA GLU A 126 -13.98 0.57 -5.09
C GLU A 126 -13.10 -0.62 -4.68
N ASP A 127 -12.69 -0.72 -3.42
CA ASP A 127 -11.87 -1.84 -2.95
C ASP A 127 -12.69 -3.12 -2.72
N ALA A 128 -14.02 -3.01 -2.60
CA ALA A 128 -14.89 -4.15 -2.34
C ALA A 128 -15.08 -5.04 -3.57
N ILE A 129 -14.75 -4.61 -4.79
CA ILE A 129 -14.90 -5.42 -6.00
C ILE A 129 -13.69 -6.31 -6.31
N TRP A 130 -12.67 -6.31 -5.45
CA TRP A 130 -11.39 -6.97 -5.69
C TRP A 130 -11.16 -8.16 -4.75
N GLY A 131 -10.90 -9.33 -5.34
CA GLY A 131 -10.36 -10.49 -4.64
C GLY A 131 -8.84 -10.39 -4.58
N SER A 132 -8.25 -10.63 -3.42
CA SER A 132 -6.85 -10.25 -3.14
C SER A 132 -6.01 -11.43 -2.67
N VAL A 133 -4.80 -11.55 -3.22
CA VAL A 133 -3.73 -12.42 -2.74
C VAL A 133 -2.59 -11.55 -2.24
N VAL A 134 -2.25 -11.73 -0.96
CA VAL A 134 -1.22 -10.95 -0.29
C VAL A 134 0.09 -11.73 -0.35
N SER A 135 1.14 -11.15 -0.95
CA SER A 135 2.46 -11.76 -1.03
C SER A 135 3.16 -11.79 0.32
N GLU A 136 4.27 -12.51 0.42
CA GLU A 136 5.26 -12.32 1.49
C GLU A 136 5.94 -10.94 1.41
N GLN A 137 6.79 -10.63 2.39
CA GLN A 137 7.59 -9.40 2.38
C GLN A 137 8.79 -9.55 1.45
N PHE A 138 9.09 -8.47 0.71
CA PHE A 138 10.23 -8.35 -0.18
C PHE A 138 11.16 -7.24 0.30
N SER A 139 12.46 -7.43 0.12
CA SER A 139 13.42 -6.33 -0.01
C SER A 139 13.18 -5.57 -1.32
N LEU A 140 13.83 -4.43 -1.50
CA LEU A 140 13.71 -3.63 -2.72
C LEU A 140 14.12 -4.42 -3.99
N SER A 141 15.24 -5.15 -3.95
CA SER A 141 15.71 -5.94 -5.09
C SER A 141 14.76 -7.10 -5.41
N GLU A 142 14.26 -7.80 -4.39
CA GLU A 142 13.27 -8.87 -4.55
C GLU A 142 11.95 -8.33 -5.12
N LEU A 143 11.52 -7.14 -4.68
CA LEU A 143 10.33 -6.48 -5.23
C LEU A 143 10.50 -6.20 -6.71
N LEU A 144 11.62 -5.61 -7.12
CA LEU A 144 11.88 -5.30 -8.54
C LEU A 144 11.90 -6.57 -9.39
N ALA A 145 12.59 -7.63 -8.94
CA ALA A 145 12.61 -8.91 -9.64
C ALA A 145 11.22 -9.57 -9.73
N ALA A 146 10.43 -9.51 -8.66
CA ALA A 146 9.06 -10.03 -8.66
C ALA A 146 8.15 -9.27 -9.64
N ILE A 147 8.30 -7.94 -9.71
CA ILE A 147 7.55 -7.08 -10.64
C ILE A 147 7.96 -7.34 -12.09
N ASP A 148 9.25 -7.48 -12.37
CA ASP A 148 9.74 -7.77 -13.72
C ASP A 148 9.21 -9.15 -14.18
N THR A 149 9.30 -10.18 -13.32
CA THR A 149 8.74 -11.53 -13.58
C THR A 149 7.21 -11.48 -13.78
N PHE A 150 6.50 -10.73 -12.94
CA PHE A 150 5.06 -10.56 -13.07
C PHE A 150 4.68 -9.88 -14.40
N SER A 151 5.48 -8.90 -14.83
CA SER A 151 5.27 -8.19 -16.10
C SER A 151 5.44 -9.14 -17.28
N GLU A 152 6.48 -9.97 -17.29
CA GLU A 152 6.70 -10.97 -18.34
C GLU A 152 5.56 -11.99 -18.43
N THR A 153 5.13 -12.54 -17.28
CA THR A 153 4.08 -13.56 -17.24
C THR A 153 2.70 -13.03 -17.64
N THR A 154 2.43 -11.73 -17.42
CA THR A 154 1.16 -11.10 -17.76
C THR A 154 1.16 -10.38 -19.11
N LEU A 155 2.31 -10.27 -19.77
CA LEU A 155 2.51 -9.56 -21.04
C LEU A 155 1.56 -10.03 -22.14
N ALA A 156 1.36 -11.34 -22.27
CA ALA A 156 0.49 -11.91 -23.29
C ALA A 156 -0.97 -11.47 -23.13
N LYS A 157 -1.43 -11.29 -21.89
CA LYS A 157 -2.83 -10.93 -21.57
C LYS A 157 -3.05 -9.43 -21.51
N TYR A 158 -2.08 -8.67 -21.02
CA TYR A 158 -2.18 -7.21 -20.83
C TYR A 158 -0.95 -6.50 -21.40
N PRO A 159 -0.71 -6.53 -22.72
CA PRO A 159 0.57 -6.11 -23.30
C PRO A 159 0.93 -4.66 -23.00
N SER A 160 -0.05 -3.74 -22.98
CA SER A 160 0.21 -2.33 -22.68
C SER A 160 0.59 -2.12 -21.21
N ASP A 161 -0.21 -2.67 -20.29
CA ASP A 161 -0.02 -2.41 -18.86
C ASP A 161 1.20 -3.19 -18.33
N ALA A 162 1.38 -4.44 -18.76
CA ALA A 162 2.52 -5.26 -18.38
C ALA A 162 3.85 -4.69 -18.89
N ASN A 163 3.91 -4.21 -20.13
CA ASN A 163 5.14 -3.62 -20.67
C ASN A 163 5.54 -2.29 -19.99
N THR A 164 4.57 -1.57 -19.42
CA THR A 164 4.83 -0.29 -18.74
C THR A 164 4.97 -0.42 -17.23
N LEU A 165 4.54 -1.53 -16.64
CA LEU A 165 4.59 -1.76 -15.19
C LEU A 165 6.00 -1.60 -14.60
N PRO A 166 7.08 -2.16 -15.17
CA PRO A 166 8.43 -2.02 -14.63
C PRO A 166 8.87 -0.55 -14.49
N PHE A 167 8.50 0.29 -15.46
CA PHE A 167 8.79 1.72 -15.44
C PHE A 167 7.96 2.44 -14.38
N ILE A 168 6.64 2.19 -14.34
CA ILE A 168 5.72 2.83 -13.39
C ILE A 168 6.12 2.54 -11.94
N VAL A 169 6.50 1.29 -11.65
CA VAL A 169 6.95 0.86 -10.31
C VAL A 169 8.23 1.58 -9.91
N ARG A 170 9.24 1.61 -10.78
CA ARG A 170 10.51 2.30 -10.53
C ARG A 170 10.29 3.81 -10.34
N GLN A 171 9.44 4.42 -11.17
CA GLN A 171 9.07 5.83 -11.02
C GLN A 171 8.40 6.11 -9.67
N ALA A 172 7.45 5.27 -9.25
CA ALA A 172 6.77 5.42 -7.96
C ALA A 172 7.74 5.27 -6.78
N LEU A 173 8.66 4.32 -6.85
CA LEU A 173 9.70 4.11 -5.84
C LEU A 173 10.64 5.32 -5.75
N LEU A 174 11.15 5.84 -6.88
CA LEU A 174 12.00 7.03 -6.92
C LEU A 174 11.29 8.26 -6.35
N ASN A 175 10.02 8.49 -6.73
CA ASN A 175 9.19 9.58 -6.20
C ASN A 175 8.93 9.47 -4.68
N HIS A 176 9.10 8.27 -4.12
CA HIS A 176 9.02 8.02 -2.69
C HIS A 176 10.38 7.98 -1.98
N GLY A 177 11.46 8.31 -2.69
CA GLY A 177 12.81 8.48 -2.14
C GLY A 177 13.60 7.17 -2.01
N PHE A 178 13.18 6.10 -2.68
CA PHE A 178 13.97 4.86 -2.72
C PHE A 178 15.00 4.93 -3.84
N GLY A 179 16.28 4.72 -3.49
CA GLY A 179 17.34 4.57 -4.49
C GLY A 179 17.20 3.25 -5.24
N ILE A 180 17.34 3.28 -6.56
CA ILE A 180 17.20 2.11 -7.42
C ILE A 180 18.47 1.95 -8.25
N ASP A 181 19.10 0.78 -8.14
CA ASP A 181 20.29 0.46 -8.92
C ASP A 181 19.98 0.44 -10.43
N GLY A 182 20.91 0.98 -11.22
CA GLY A 182 20.81 1.02 -12.68
C GLY A 182 20.01 2.21 -13.23
N VAL A 183 19.48 3.10 -12.40
CA VAL A 183 18.91 4.37 -12.84
C VAL A 183 20.03 5.40 -13.01
N VAL A 184 20.17 5.95 -14.21
CA VAL A 184 21.12 7.03 -14.49
C VAL A 184 20.55 8.35 -13.97
N GLU A 185 21.22 8.98 -13.01
CA GLU A 185 20.79 10.23 -12.41
C GLU A 185 21.38 11.45 -13.12
N TYR A 186 20.56 12.49 -13.29
CA TYR A 186 20.95 13.79 -13.81
C TYR A 186 20.61 14.86 -12.77
N PRO A 187 21.58 15.24 -11.90
CA PRO A 187 21.30 16.17 -10.80
C PRO A 187 20.99 17.58 -11.30
N ALA A 188 20.12 18.28 -10.57
CA ALA A 188 19.86 19.70 -10.78
C ALA A 188 21.06 20.55 -10.34
N ILE A 189 21.35 21.63 -11.08
CA ILE A 189 22.49 22.55 -10.83
C ILE A 189 22.02 23.85 -10.13
N TRP A 190 20.77 23.91 -9.67
CA TRP A 190 20.18 25.09 -9.04
C TRP A 190 20.10 24.98 -7.51
#